data_AF-A0A2R5GS77-F1
#
_entry.id   AF-A0A2R5GS77-F1
#
_cell.length_a   1.000
_cell.length_b   1.000
_cell.length_c   1.000
_cell.angle_alpha   90.00
_cell.angle_beta   90.00
_cell.angle_gamma   90.00
#
_symmetry.space_group_name_H-M   'P 1'
#
loop_
_entity.id
_entity.type
_entity.pdbx_description
1 polymer ?
#
loop_
_entity_poly.entity_id
_entity_poly.type
_entity_poly.pdbx_seq_one_letter_code
_entity_poly.pdbx_strand_id
1 'polypeptide(L)'
;MEPEEGKEPSEEVSVVEVAQDLRSGNDAEQWIKRKLGLLPKTSLGWFRAGVGFYNKKQYALSIQCFQRSVDLDPKNYNAYQIMARACIAVNRRDDAIMALKESVKLDNPSDWQLLVELTGGQTKAR
;
A
#
# COMPACT_ATOMS: atom_id res chain seq x y z
N MET A 1 13.24 -36.56 -22.51
CA MET A 1 13.72 -36.98 -21.18
C MET A 1 14.75 -35.95 -20.77
N GLU A 2 14.28 -34.79 -20.32
CA GLU A 2 14.00 -34.43 -18.90
C GLU A 2 15.27 -33.95 -18.18
N PRO A 3 15.20 -32.98 -17.24
CA PRO A 3 14.00 -32.40 -16.62
C PRO A 3 13.88 -30.87 -16.74
N GLU A 4 12.70 -30.39 -16.34
CA GLU A 4 12.33 -28.99 -16.15
C GLU A 4 13.11 -28.32 -15.01
N GLU A 5 13.56 -27.08 -15.21
CA GLU A 5 13.88 -26.17 -14.11
C GLU A 5 12.86 -25.02 -14.09
N GLY A 6 11.86 -25.21 -13.21
CA GLY A 6 11.65 -24.31 -12.10
C GLY A 6 11.45 -22.84 -12.48
N LYS A 7 10.22 -22.51 -12.88
CA LYS A 7 9.70 -21.16 -12.89
C LYS A 7 9.70 -20.63 -11.44
N GLU A 8 10.74 -19.90 -11.05
CA GLU A 8 10.72 -19.06 -9.86
C GLU A 8 10.34 -17.63 -10.27
N PRO A 9 9.05 -17.23 -10.19
CA PRO A 9 8.73 -15.82 -10.20
C PRO A 9 9.26 -15.25 -8.89
N SER A 10 10.41 -14.59 -8.94
CA SER A 10 10.86 -13.71 -7.87
C SER A 10 9.70 -12.81 -7.47
N GLU A 11 9.18 -13.04 -6.27
CA GLU A 11 8.03 -12.38 -5.65
C GLU A 11 8.33 -10.90 -5.35
N GLU A 12 8.69 -10.11 -6.37
CA GLU A 12 8.34 -8.69 -6.44
C GLU A 12 6.82 -8.62 -6.64
N VAL A 13 6.07 -8.97 -5.60
CA VAL A 13 4.64 -8.65 -5.52
C VAL A 13 4.57 -7.14 -5.37
N SER A 14 4.68 -6.49 -6.52
CA SER A 14 4.73 -5.07 -6.67
C SER A 14 3.38 -4.54 -6.21
N VAL A 15 3.38 -3.91 -5.03
CA VAL A 15 2.29 -3.07 -4.49
C VAL A 15 1.70 -2.09 -5.53
N VAL A 16 2.39 -1.91 -6.65
CA VAL A 16 2.02 -1.16 -7.86
C VAL A 16 0.64 -1.53 -8.44
N GLU A 17 0.14 -2.76 -8.27
CA GLU A 17 -1.21 -3.11 -8.76
C GLU A 17 -2.34 -2.44 -7.97
N VAL A 18 -2.09 -2.03 -6.73
CA VAL A 18 -3.10 -1.43 -5.83
C VAL A 18 -3.63 -0.09 -6.38
N ALA A 19 -2.78 0.71 -7.02
CA ALA A 19 -3.19 2.03 -7.52
C ALA A 19 -3.84 2.01 -8.91
N GLN A 20 -3.66 0.93 -9.70
CA GLN A 20 -4.07 0.89 -11.10
C GLN A 20 -5.60 0.86 -11.28
N ASP A 21 -6.35 0.29 -10.34
CA ASP A 21 -7.82 0.31 -10.38
C ASP A 21 -8.44 1.63 -9.92
N LEU A 22 -7.72 2.44 -9.14
CA LEU A 22 -8.19 3.76 -8.69
C LEU A 22 -8.01 4.86 -9.75
N ARG A 23 -7.69 4.48 -11.00
CA ARG A 23 -7.40 5.36 -12.15
C ARG A 23 -8.62 6.13 -12.69
N SER A 24 -9.73 6.11 -11.98
CA SER A 24 -10.91 6.91 -12.27
C SER A 24 -10.73 8.35 -11.77
N GLY A 25 -10.06 9.18 -12.57
CA GLY A 25 -10.24 10.63 -12.64
C GLY A 25 -9.73 11.52 -11.49
N ASN A 26 -9.40 10.99 -10.31
CA ASN A 26 -8.89 11.77 -9.18
C ASN A 26 -7.52 11.24 -8.73
N ASP A 27 -6.48 11.78 -9.37
CA ASP A 27 -5.09 11.47 -9.07
C ASP A 27 -4.56 12.39 -7.95
N ALA A 28 -3.90 11.81 -6.96
CA ALA A 28 -3.37 12.55 -5.81
C ALA A 28 -2.32 13.59 -6.22
N GLU A 29 -1.51 13.28 -7.23
CA GLU A 29 -0.53 14.23 -7.78
C GLU A 29 -1.22 15.40 -8.44
N GLN A 30 -2.25 15.16 -9.25
CA GLN A 30 -3.01 16.24 -9.88
C GLN A 30 -3.67 17.16 -8.84
N TRP A 31 -4.25 16.58 -7.78
CA TRP A 31 -4.85 17.35 -6.71
C TRP A 31 -3.81 18.22 -6.00
N ILE A 32 -2.67 17.63 -5.63
CA ILE A 32 -1.57 18.33 -4.95
C ILE A 32 -1.00 19.43 -5.85
N LYS A 33 -0.74 19.13 -7.13
CA LYS A 33 -0.23 20.09 -8.11
C LYS A 33 -1.20 21.27 -8.30
N ARG A 34 -2.51 21.01 -8.36
CA ARG A 34 -3.52 22.09 -8.48
C ARG A 34 -3.68 22.93 -7.22
N LYS A 35 -3.56 22.33 -6.03
CA LYS A 35 -3.79 23.02 -4.75
C LYS A 35 -2.56 23.70 -4.17
N LEU A 36 -1.40 23.07 -4.33
CA LEU A 36 -0.13 23.49 -3.72
C LEU A 36 0.86 24.03 -4.77
N GLY A 37 0.60 23.84 -6.06
CA GLY A 37 1.49 24.29 -7.14
C GLY A 37 2.79 23.49 -7.28
N LEU A 38 3.01 22.49 -6.41
CA LEU A 38 4.23 21.69 -6.36
C LEU A 38 3.90 20.25 -6.00
N LEU A 39 4.75 19.32 -6.47
CA LEU A 39 4.67 17.90 -6.12
C LEU A 39 5.71 17.55 -5.05
N PRO A 40 5.39 16.65 -4.11
CA PRO A 40 6.39 16.09 -3.21
C PRO A 40 7.50 15.40 -4.02
N LYS A 41 8.76 15.61 -3.62
CA LYS A 41 9.93 15.01 -4.29
C LYS A 41 10.53 13.84 -3.52
N THR A 42 10.14 13.68 -2.26
CA THR A 42 10.73 12.69 -1.34
C THR A 42 9.65 11.73 -0.88
N SER A 43 10.06 10.51 -0.53
CA SER A 43 9.15 9.52 0.08
C SER A 43 8.43 10.12 1.30
N LEU A 44 9.17 10.80 2.19
CA LEU A 44 8.58 11.48 3.36
C LEU A 44 7.53 12.55 2.98
N GLY A 45 7.73 13.27 1.88
CA GLY A 45 6.77 14.27 1.41
C GLY A 45 5.47 13.62 0.94
N TRP A 46 5.57 12.53 0.17
CA TRP A 46 4.42 11.74 -0.26
C TRP A 46 3.71 11.06 0.91
N PHE A 47 4.45 10.51 1.86
CA PHE A 47 3.91 9.97 3.11
C PHE A 47 3.10 11.02 3.87
N ARG A 48 3.66 12.23 4.08
CA ARG A 48 2.96 13.33 4.76
C ARG A 48 1.70 13.76 4.01
N ALA A 49 1.75 13.83 2.69
CA ALA A 49 0.57 14.11 1.87
C ALA A 49 -0.50 13.00 2.02
N GLY A 50 -0.08 11.73 2.01
CA GLY A 50 -0.95 10.57 2.23
C GLY A 50 -1.64 10.60 3.59
N VAL A 51 -0.91 10.92 4.67
CA VAL A 51 -1.47 11.12 6.01
C VAL A 51 -2.48 12.28 6.01
N GLY A 52 -2.18 13.37 5.31
CA GLY A 52 -3.12 14.49 5.16
C GLY A 52 -4.44 14.09 4.51
N PHE A 53 -4.40 13.27 3.45
CA PHE A 53 -5.61 12.72 2.83
C PHE A 53 -6.31 11.68 3.71
N TYR A 54 -5.55 10.85 4.42
CA TYR A 54 -6.09 9.86 5.36
C TYR A 54 -6.93 10.53 6.45
N ASN A 55 -6.39 11.59 7.06
CA ASN A 55 -7.08 12.36 8.09
C ASN A 55 -8.35 13.05 7.56
N LYS A 56 -8.38 13.38 6.27
CA LYS A 56 -9.57 13.89 5.57
C LYS A 56 -10.52 12.78 5.11
N LYS A 57 -10.27 11.52 5.46
CA LYS A 57 -11.00 10.33 5.02
C LYS A 57 -11.02 10.14 3.49
N GLN A 58 -10.10 10.79 2.79
CA GLN A 58 -9.91 10.63 1.35
C GLN A 58 -8.99 9.44 1.10
N TYR A 59 -9.45 8.25 1.50
CA TYR A 59 -8.64 7.04 1.55
C TYR A 59 -8.08 6.64 0.18
N ALA A 60 -8.84 6.80 -0.91
CA ALA A 60 -8.35 6.51 -2.26
C ALA A 60 -7.13 7.36 -2.65
N LEU A 61 -7.16 8.67 -2.39
CA LEU A 61 -6.03 9.58 -2.66
C LEU A 61 -4.87 9.33 -1.69
N SER A 62 -5.20 8.96 -0.46
CA SER A 62 -4.21 8.58 0.56
C SER A 62 -3.40 7.35 0.14
N ILE A 63 -4.07 6.30 -0.36
CA ILE A 63 -3.42 5.10 -0.89
C ILE A 63 -2.47 5.45 -2.04
N GLN A 64 -2.89 6.29 -2.99
CA GLN A 64 -2.01 6.72 -4.09
C GLN A 64 -0.76 7.46 -3.59
N CYS A 65 -0.91 8.34 -2.60
CA CYS A 65 0.24 9.02 -1.98
C CYS A 65 1.17 8.05 -1.26
N PHE A 66 0.63 7.08 -0.53
CA PHE A 66 1.47 6.07 0.13
C PHE A 66 2.15 5.16 -0.88
N GLN A 67 1.49 4.82 -1.98
CA GLN A 67 2.11 4.08 -3.07
C GLN A 67 3.33 4.84 -3.61
N ARG A 68 3.19 6.14 -3.91
CA ARG A 68 4.33 6.97 -4.32
C ARG A 68 5.42 7.07 -3.26
N SER A 69 5.06 7.01 -1.97
CA SER A 69 6.04 6.99 -0.89
C SER A 69 6.86 5.68 -0.90
N VAL A 70 6.20 4.53 -1.03
CA VAL A 70 6.90 3.22 -1.04
C VAL A 70 7.63 2.97 -2.35
N ASP A 71 7.17 3.52 -3.48
CA ASP A 71 7.88 3.49 -4.76
C ASP A 71 9.23 4.23 -4.66
N LEU A 72 9.28 5.32 -3.88
CA LEU A 72 10.50 6.11 -3.67
C LEU A 72 11.39 5.56 -2.55
N ASP A 73 10.80 4.98 -1.51
CA ASP A 73 11.51 4.32 -0.42
C ASP A 73 10.74 3.06 0.01
N PRO A 74 11.12 1.90 -0.55
CA PRO A 74 10.49 0.62 -0.22
C PRO A 74 10.73 0.18 1.23
N LYS A 75 11.58 0.87 2.00
CA LYS A 75 11.84 0.54 3.42
C LYS A 75 10.94 1.30 4.38
N ASN A 76 10.04 2.15 3.87
CA ASN A 76 9.14 2.91 4.71
C ASN A 76 7.94 2.05 5.20
N TYR A 77 8.18 1.22 6.20
CA TYR A 77 7.14 0.38 6.82
C TYR A 77 5.94 1.20 7.33
N ASN A 78 6.15 2.44 7.77
CA ASN A 78 5.05 3.32 8.20
C ASN A 78 4.09 3.63 7.05
N ALA A 79 4.59 3.79 5.82
CA ALA A 79 3.75 4.01 4.65
C ALA A 79 2.90 2.76 4.34
N TYR A 80 3.50 1.56 4.39
CA TYR A 80 2.77 0.31 4.22
C TYR A 80 1.68 0.11 5.27
N GLN A 81 1.98 0.37 6.54
CA GLN A 81 1.03 0.23 7.64
C GLN A 81 -0.21 1.12 7.45
N ILE A 82 -0.01 2.42 7.16
CA ILE A 82 -1.13 3.36 7.01
C ILE A 82 -1.86 3.12 5.68
N MET A 83 -1.15 2.71 4.63
CA MET A 83 -1.76 2.27 3.37
C MET A 83 -2.69 1.08 3.60
N ALA A 84 -2.27 0.07 4.38
CA ALA A 84 -3.13 -1.06 4.71
C ALA A 84 -4.41 -0.62 5.43
N ARG A 85 -4.31 0.27 6.41
CA ARG A 85 -5.49 0.85 7.11
C ARG A 85 -6.40 1.61 6.15
N ALA A 86 -5.83 2.36 5.22
CA ALA A 86 -6.59 3.07 4.19
C ALA A 86 -7.30 2.08 3.25
N CYS A 87 -6.64 0.99 2.86
CA CYS A 87 -7.22 -0.10 2.05
C CYS A 87 -8.39 -0.78 2.78
N ILE A 88 -8.26 -1.07 4.08
CA ILE A 88 -9.38 -1.58 4.91
C ILE A 88 -10.56 -0.61 4.87
N ALA A 89 -10.32 0.70 4.98
CA ALA A 89 -11.37 1.72 4.99
C ALA A 89 -12.13 1.84 3.65
N VAL A 90 -11.52 1.43 2.53
CA VAL A 90 -12.19 1.33 1.22
C VAL A 90 -12.62 -0.09 0.87
N ASN A 91 -12.67 -0.99 1.87
CA ASN A 91 -13.07 -2.40 1.73
C ASN A 91 -12.17 -3.22 0.77
N ARG A 92 -10.93 -2.78 0.56
CA ARG A 92 -9.90 -3.48 -0.23
C ARG A 92 -9.03 -4.32 0.69
N ARG A 93 -9.62 -5.41 1.19
CA ARG A 93 -9.00 -6.25 2.22
C ARG A 93 -7.75 -6.98 1.72
N ASP A 94 -7.77 -7.47 0.49
CA ASP A 94 -6.63 -8.21 -0.08
C ASP A 94 -5.39 -7.31 -0.21
N ASP A 95 -5.58 -6.07 -0.68
CA ASP A 95 -4.50 -5.08 -0.77
C ASP A 95 -3.96 -4.68 0.60
N ALA A 96 -4.84 -4.60 1.61
CA ALA A 96 -4.41 -4.36 2.98
C ALA A 96 -3.54 -5.50 3.51
N ILE A 97 -3.89 -6.75 3.21
CA ILE A 97 -3.10 -7.93 3.57
C ILE A 97 -1.73 -7.90 2.89
N MET A 98 -1.66 -7.55 1.60
CA MET A 98 -0.38 -7.43 0.88
C MET A 98 0.51 -6.35 1.51
N ALA A 99 -0.03 -5.16 1.75
CA ALA A 99 0.71 -4.06 2.37
C ALA A 99 1.21 -4.42 3.79
N LEU A 100 0.41 -5.13 4.59
CA LEU A 100 0.83 -5.59 5.92
C LEU A 100 1.93 -6.65 5.86
N LYS A 101 1.89 -7.57 4.88
CA LYS A 101 2.98 -8.53 4.68
C LYS A 101 4.30 -7.83 4.43
N GLU A 102 4.32 -6.80 3.58
CA GLU A 102 5.54 -6.00 3.33
C GLU A 102 5.97 -5.23 4.58
N SER A 103 5.04 -4.64 5.33
CA SER A 103 5.37 -3.96 6.60
C SER A 103 5.99 -4.91 7.64
N VAL A 104 5.46 -6.13 7.78
CA VAL A 104 5.99 -7.15 8.70
C VAL A 104 7.36 -7.64 8.26
N LYS A 105 7.60 -7.82 6.95
CA LYS A 105 8.93 -8.15 6.41
C LYS A 105 9.98 -7.08 6.75
N LEU A 106 9.58 -5.82 6.90
CA LEU A 106 10.44 -4.69 7.22
C LEU A 106 10.61 -4.46 8.74
N ASP A 107 10.45 -5.50 9.55
CA ASP A 107 10.61 -5.46 11.02
C ASP A 107 9.62 -4.53 11.75
N ASN A 108 8.37 -4.39 11.26
CA ASN A 108 7.28 -3.84 12.07
C ASN A 108 6.44 -4.95 12.71
N PRO A 109 6.86 -5.50 13.87
CA PRO A 109 6.16 -6.62 14.50
C PRO A 109 4.74 -6.24 14.92
N SER A 110 4.41 -4.96 15.15
CA SER A 110 3.06 -4.55 15.53
C SER A 110 2.01 -4.83 14.44
N ASP A 111 2.43 -4.98 13.18
CA ASP A 111 1.52 -5.23 12.07
C ASP A 111 1.16 -6.72 11.91
N TRP A 112 1.87 -7.63 12.59
CA TRP A 112 1.54 -9.07 12.58
C TRP A 112 0.13 -9.32 13.14
N GLN A 113 -0.27 -8.57 14.17
CA GLN A 113 -1.59 -8.71 14.80
C GLN A 113 -2.70 -8.34 13.82
N LEU A 114 -2.56 -7.21 13.14
CA LEU A 114 -3.53 -6.75 12.15
C LEU A 114 -3.57 -7.70 10.94
N LEU A 115 -2.42 -8.22 10.51
CA LEU A 115 -2.35 -9.23 9.46
C LEU A 115 -3.11 -10.51 9.85
N VAL A 116 -2.94 -11.00 11.09
CA VAL A 116 -3.66 -12.17 11.60
C VAL A 116 -5.15 -11.91 11.77
N GLU A 117 -5.56 -10.72 12.20
CA GLU A 117 -6.99 -10.36 12.25
C GLU A 117 -7.62 -10.38 10.85
N LEU A 118 -6.89 -9.87 9.85
CA LEU A 118 -7.39 -9.83 8.48
C LEU A 118 -7.42 -11.21 7.81
N THR A 119 -6.44 -12.07 8.09
CA THR A 119 -6.30 -13.40 7.49
C THR A 119 -6.99 -14.51 8.27
N GLY A 120 -7.07 -14.39 9.60
CA GLY A 120 -7.70 -15.34 10.53
C GLY A 120 -9.22 -15.42 10.41
N GLY A 121 -9.84 -14.49 9.68
CA GLY A 121 -11.23 -14.62 9.23
C GLY A 121 -11.43 -15.69 8.14
N GLN A 122 -10.36 -16.14 7.46
CA GLN A 122 -10.42 -17.16 6.40
C GLN A 122 -10.09 -18.59 6.88
N THR A 123 -9.68 -18.78 8.13
CA THR A 123 -9.36 -20.11 8.70
C THR A 123 -10.58 -20.90 9.22
N LYS A 124 -11.80 -20.57 8.80
CA LYS A 124 -12.98 -21.45 8.92
C LYS A 124 -13.43 -21.95 7.55
N ALA A 125 -12.61 -22.78 6.92
CA ALA A 125 -13.04 -23.64 5.82
C ALA A 125 -12.14 -24.88 5.72
N ARG A 126 -12.22 -25.77 6.72
CA ARG A 126 -12.22 -27.22 6.48
C ARG A 126 -12.71 -27.98 7.70
#